data_AF-A0A7C7UZF1-F1
#
_entry.id   AF-A0A7C7UZF1-F1
#
_cell.length_a   1.000
_cell.length_b   1.000
_cell.length_c   1.000
_cell.angle_alpha   90.00
_cell.angle_beta   90.00
_cell.angle_gamma   90.00
#
_symmetry.space_group_name_H-M   'P 1'
#
loop_
_entity.id
_entity.type
_entity.pdbx_description
1 polymer ?
#
loop_
_entity_poly.entity_id
_entity_poly.type
_entity_poly.pdbx_seq_one_letter_code
_entity_poly.pdbx_strand_id
1 'polypeptide(L)'
;MDLGVSDRVKPLVGAVRRMVRDDIAPLDVEYHDQVGKHPSGDRFAMTDRQVEILRGLKEKAKAAGLWNFWLTDSDQGYGLSTVEYAYLAEEMGAISIAPEIFNCNAPDTGNMEVLERYGTDAQRARWLPDLIAGVARSAYLMTEPDVASSDATQISLKCEQVD
;
A
#
# COMPACT_ATOMS: atom_id res chain seq x y z
N MET A 1 14.68 -10.35 23.53
CA MET A 1 13.80 -9.49 22.71
C MET A 1 12.43 -10.14 22.75
N ASP A 2 11.44 -9.44 23.30
CA ASP A 2 10.05 -9.91 23.22
C ASP A 2 9.54 -9.56 21.82
N LEU A 3 9.19 -10.58 21.05
CA LEU A 3 8.67 -10.46 19.69
C LEU A 3 7.15 -10.63 19.64
N GLY A 4 6.49 -10.82 20.78
CA GLY A 4 5.04 -10.98 20.86
C GLY A 4 4.27 -9.71 20.52
N VAL A 5 2.98 -9.86 20.23
CA VAL A 5 2.08 -8.71 20.01
C VAL A 5 2.00 -7.90 21.31
N SER A 6 2.36 -6.62 21.25
CA SER A 6 2.25 -5.71 22.39
C SER A 6 0.79 -5.51 22.81
N ASP A 7 0.52 -5.31 24.10
CA ASP A 7 -0.84 -5.03 24.59
C ASP A 7 -1.45 -3.77 23.95
N ARG A 8 -0.58 -2.81 23.58
CA ARG A 8 -0.92 -1.60 22.85
C ARG A 8 -1.54 -1.90 21.48
N VAL A 9 -0.98 -2.87 20.75
CA VAL A 9 -1.33 -3.13 19.34
C VAL A 9 -2.29 -4.31 19.16
N LYS A 10 -2.50 -5.16 20.18
CA LYS A 10 -3.51 -6.23 20.18
C LYS A 10 -4.90 -5.77 19.70
N PRO A 11 -5.47 -4.64 20.17
CA PRO A 11 -6.79 -4.18 19.70
C PRO A 11 -6.79 -3.81 18.22
N LEU A 12 -5.70 -3.19 17.74
CA LEU A 12 -5.54 -2.77 16.35
C LEU A 12 -5.42 -3.97 15.40
N VAL A 13 -4.58 -4.95 15.75
CA VAL A 13 -4.48 -6.23 15.01
C VAL A 13 -5.82 -6.94 14.98
N GLY A 14 -6.54 -6.97 16.11
CA GLY A 14 -7.88 -7.54 16.16
C GLY A 14 -8.89 -6.81 15.26
N ALA A 15 -8.78 -5.48 15.12
CA ALA A 15 -9.64 -4.70 14.23
C ALA A 15 -9.32 -4.96 12.75
N VAL A 16 -8.04 -4.97 12.37
CA VAL A 16 -7.60 -5.31 11.00
C VAL A 16 -8.05 -6.74 10.64
N ARG A 17 -7.78 -7.73 11.49
CA ARG A 17 -8.22 -9.12 11.28
C ARG A 17 -9.72 -9.23 11.04
N ARG A 18 -10.54 -8.55 11.83
CA ARG A 18 -12.00 -8.56 11.67
C ARG A 18 -12.41 -7.94 10.34
N MET A 19 -11.87 -6.77 9.99
CA MET A 19 -12.21 -6.13 8.71
C MET A 19 -11.77 -6.97 7.52
N VAL A 20 -10.56 -7.54 7.56
CA VAL A 20 -10.07 -8.47 6.53
C VAL A 20 -11.04 -9.64 6.35
N ARG A 21 -11.44 -10.30 7.43
CA ARG A 21 -12.31 -11.47 7.39
C ARG A 21 -13.76 -11.15 7.01
N ASP A 22 -14.36 -10.14 7.64
CA ASP A 22 -15.79 -9.91 7.60
C ASP A 22 -16.20 -8.97 6.45
N ASP A 23 -15.31 -8.08 6.01
CA ASP A 23 -15.62 -7.05 5.03
C ASP A 23 -14.86 -7.22 3.72
N ILE A 24 -13.56 -7.52 3.76
CA ILE A 24 -12.71 -7.57 2.57
C ILE A 24 -12.78 -8.94 1.89
N ALA A 25 -12.57 -10.04 2.64
CA ALA A 25 -12.54 -11.40 2.10
C ALA A 25 -13.79 -11.79 1.30
N PRO A 26 -15.04 -11.41 1.69
CA PRO A 26 -16.23 -11.73 0.90
C PRO A 26 -16.24 -11.11 -0.50
N LEU A 27 -15.53 -10.01 -0.71
CA LEU A 27 -15.50 -9.28 -1.98
C LEU A 27 -14.23 -9.58 -2.81
N ASP A 28 -13.24 -10.28 -2.26
CA ASP A 28 -11.96 -10.52 -2.93
C ASP A 28 -12.13 -11.37 -4.20
N VAL A 29 -12.91 -12.45 -4.13
CA VAL A 29 -13.20 -13.31 -5.30
C VAL A 29 -13.97 -12.53 -6.38
N GLU A 30 -14.97 -11.76 -5.97
CA GLU A 30 -15.74 -10.94 -6.90
C GLU A 30 -14.86 -9.91 -7.59
N TYR A 31 -14.00 -9.21 -6.84
CA TYR A 31 -13.07 -8.23 -7.39
C TYR A 31 -12.15 -8.83 -8.45
N HIS A 32 -11.58 -10.02 -8.19
CA HIS A 32 -10.69 -10.68 -9.14
C HIS A 32 -11.43 -11.25 -10.36
N ASP A 33 -12.67 -11.69 -10.19
CA ASP A 33 -13.49 -12.13 -11.33
C ASP A 33 -13.77 -10.99 -12.33
N GLN A 34 -13.67 -9.72 -11.92
CA GLN A 34 -13.83 -8.58 -12.83
C GLN A 34 -12.59 -8.29 -13.71
N VAL A 35 -11.41 -8.83 -13.38
CA VAL A 35 -10.16 -8.54 -14.10
C VAL A 35 -10.30 -8.93 -15.57
N GLY A 36 -9.93 -8.01 -16.47
CA GLY A 36 -10.00 -8.22 -17.91
C GLY A 36 -11.40 -8.06 -18.52
N LYS A 37 -12.43 -7.73 -17.72
CA LYS A 37 -13.82 -7.57 -18.19
C LYS A 37 -14.22 -6.12 -18.45
N HIS A 38 -13.27 -5.19 -18.55
CA HIS A 38 -13.58 -3.78 -18.80
C HIS A 38 -14.32 -3.60 -20.14
N PRO A 39 -15.42 -2.81 -20.23
CA PRO A 39 -16.22 -2.68 -21.45
C PRO A 39 -15.46 -2.15 -22.68
N SER A 40 -14.35 -1.42 -22.48
CA SER A 40 -13.50 -0.96 -23.58
C SER A 40 -12.64 -2.07 -24.22
N GLY A 41 -12.55 -3.25 -23.59
CA GLY A 41 -11.62 -4.31 -23.96
C GLY A 41 -10.19 -4.12 -23.44
N ASP A 42 -9.89 -3.01 -22.75
CA ASP A 42 -8.61 -2.84 -22.06
C ASP A 42 -8.56 -3.75 -20.84
N ARG A 43 -7.75 -4.81 -20.94
CA ARG A 43 -7.64 -5.81 -19.87
C ARG A 43 -7.00 -5.28 -18.59
N PHE A 44 -6.34 -4.12 -18.63
CA PHE A 44 -5.67 -3.50 -17.50
C PHE A 44 -6.51 -2.41 -16.83
N ALA A 45 -7.58 -1.95 -17.49
CA ALA A 45 -8.50 -1.00 -16.89
C ALA A 45 -9.39 -1.71 -15.85
N MET A 46 -9.58 -1.06 -14.70
CA MET A 46 -10.50 -1.53 -13.67
C MET A 46 -11.95 -1.34 -14.12
N THR A 47 -12.82 -2.33 -13.89
CA THR A 47 -14.26 -2.18 -14.12
C THR A 47 -14.89 -1.25 -13.08
N ASP A 48 -16.07 -0.69 -13.38
CA ASP A 48 -16.84 0.11 -12.42
C ASP A 48 -17.08 -0.64 -11.10
N ARG A 49 -17.28 -1.97 -11.17
CA ARG A 49 -17.46 -2.81 -9.98
C ARG A 49 -16.18 -2.95 -9.15
N GLN A 50 -15.02 -3.08 -9.79
CA GLN A 50 -13.74 -3.06 -9.08
C GLN A 50 -13.52 -1.73 -8.35
N VAL A 51 -13.82 -0.61 -9.03
CA VAL A 51 -13.71 0.73 -8.44
C VAL A 51 -14.67 0.89 -7.27
N GLU A 52 -15.91 0.41 -7.38
CA GLU A 52 -16.91 0.43 -6.31
C GLU A 52 -16.44 -0.35 -5.07
N ILE A 53 -15.98 -1.59 -5.25
CA ILE A 53 -15.47 -2.44 -4.16
C ILE A 53 -14.30 -1.76 -3.44
N LEU A 54 -13.27 -1.33 -4.20
CA LEU A 54 -12.09 -0.69 -3.61
C LEU A 54 -12.46 0.59 -2.86
N ARG A 55 -13.27 1.46 -3.48
CA ARG A 55 -13.66 2.74 -2.87
C ARG A 55 -14.46 2.51 -1.59
N GLY A 56 -15.48 1.66 -1.62
CA GLY A 56 -16.33 1.40 -0.47
C GLY A 56 -15.55 0.81 0.71
N LEU A 57 -14.64 -0.14 0.43
CA LEU A 57 -13.79 -0.73 1.45
C LEU A 57 -12.76 0.27 2.01
N LYS A 58 -12.13 1.10 1.17
CA LYS A 58 -11.21 2.17 1.62
C LYS A 58 -11.93 3.21 2.49
N GLU A 59 -13.14 3.63 2.10
CA GLU A 59 -13.96 4.56 2.90
C GLU A 59 -14.30 3.98 4.26
N LYS A 60 -14.66 2.70 4.31
CA LYS A 60 -14.91 1.98 5.57
C LYS A 60 -13.66 1.88 6.45
N ALA A 61 -12.50 1.61 5.85
CA ALA A 61 -11.23 1.53 6.56
C ALA A 61 -10.85 2.88 7.18
N LYS A 62 -10.97 3.97 6.39
CA LYS A 62 -10.75 5.34 6.88
C LYS A 62 -11.71 5.70 8.01
N ALA A 63 -13.00 5.40 7.87
CA ALA A 63 -14.01 5.68 8.90
C ALA A 63 -13.74 4.91 10.20
N ALA A 64 -13.16 3.70 10.11
CA ALA A 64 -12.76 2.90 11.25
C ALA A 64 -11.40 3.31 11.86
N GLY A 65 -10.70 4.29 11.28
CA GLY A 65 -9.35 4.65 11.69
C GLY A 65 -8.37 3.49 11.46
N LEU A 66 -8.47 2.83 10.31
CA LEU A 66 -7.58 1.74 9.88
C LEU A 66 -6.89 2.17 8.58
N TRP A 67 -5.88 3.05 8.67
CA TRP A 67 -5.30 3.68 7.48
C TRP A 67 -3.85 4.13 7.71
N ASN A 68 -2.93 3.83 6.79
CA ASN A 68 -1.51 4.23 6.85
C ASN A 68 -0.75 3.72 8.10
N PHE A 69 -0.56 2.42 8.22
CA PHE A 69 0.22 1.82 9.33
C PHE A 69 1.73 1.76 9.08
N TRP A 70 2.18 2.06 7.86
CA TRP A 70 3.51 1.78 7.34
C TRP A 70 4.62 2.70 7.87
N LEU A 71 4.29 3.89 8.38
CA LEU A 71 5.29 4.84 8.89
C LEU A 71 5.76 4.45 10.28
N THR A 72 6.60 3.41 10.35
CA THR A 72 7.14 2.88 11.61
C THR A 72 8.20 3.80 12.20
N ASP A 73 8.34 3.73 13.54
CA ASP A 73 9.37 4.45 14.31
C ASP A 73 9.36 5.98 14.08
N SER A 74 8.17 6.53 13.79
CA SER A 74 7.90 7.96 13.60
C SER A 74 7.03 8.53 14.71
N ASP A 75 7.14 9.83 14.94
CA ASP A 75 6.23 10.63 15.77
C ASP A 75 4.91 10.98 15.06
N GLN A 76 4.84 10.70 13.75
CA GLN A 76 3.65 10.81 12.93
C GLN A 76 2.95 9.45 12.78
N GLY A 77 1.67 9.46 12.41
CA GLY A 77 0.89 8.23 12.22
C GLY A 77 0.70 7.45 13.53
N TYR A 78 0.84 6.12 13.47
CA TYR A 78 0.62 5.24 14.63
C TYR A 78 1.86 5.07 15.53
N GLY A 79 3.05 5.49 15.07
CA GLY A 79 4.29 5.27 15.80
C GLY A 79 4.51 3.79 16.19
N LEU A 80 4.22 2.89 15.24
CA LEU A 80 4.44 1.46 15.41
C LEU A 80 5.92 1.15 15.30
N SER A 81 6.40 0.19 16.10
CA SER A 81 7.66 -0.48 15.76
C SER A 81 7.48 -1.36 14.52
N THR A 82 8.59 -1.69 13.86
CA THR A 82 8.59 -2.65 12.73
C THR A 82 7.95 -3.99 13.13
N VAL A 83 8.19 -4.49 14.36
CA VAL A 83 7.60 -5.75 14.85
C VAL A 83 6.09 -5.64 15.01
N GLU A 84 5.59 -4.51 15.53
CA GLU A 84 4.15 -4.28 15.65
C GLU A 84 3.46 -4.17 14.29
N TYR A 85 4.10 -3.52 13.32
CA TYR A 85 3.59 -3.47 11.94
C TYR A 85 3.57 -4.86 11.27
N ALA A 86 4.56 -5.72 11.56
CA ALA A 86 4.61 -7.07 10.99
C ALA A 86 3.34 -7.89 11.28
N TYR A 87 2.77 -7.78 12.48
CA TYR A 87 1.52 -8.45 12.83
C TYR A 87 0.31 -7.88 12.08
N LEU A 88 0.29 -6.59 11.76
CA LEU A 88 -0.74 -6.01 10.90
C LEU A 88 -0.56 -6.48 9.46
N ALA A 89 0.68 -6.51 8.97
CA ALA A 89 1.03 -6.98 7.64
C ALA A 89 0.67 -8.46 7.42
N GLU A 90 0.82 -9.30 8.44
CA GLU A 90 0.35 -10.70 8.41
C GLU A 90 -1.15 -10.79 8.15
N GLU A 91 -1.95 -10.03 8.90
CA GLU A 91 -3.41 -10.01 8.71
C GLU A 91 -3.80 -9.44 7.34
N MET A 92 -3.16 -8.36 6.89
CA MET A 92 -3.40 -7.78 5.57
C MET A 92 -2.96 -8.73 4.44
N GLY A 93 -1.91 -9.53 4.65
CA GLY A 93 -1.41 -10.49 3.67
C GLY A 93 -2.32 -11.69 3.45
N ALA A 94 -3.32 -11.90 4.30
CA ALA A 94 -4.26 -13.02 4.17
C ALA A 94 -5.20 -12.89 2.96
N ILE A 95 -5.43 -11.67 2.46
CA ILE A 95 -6.34 -11.38 1.35
C ILE A 95 -5.69 -10.40 0.37
N SER A 96 -5.71 -10.71 -0.93
CA SER A 96 -4.95 -10.03 -1.99
C SER A 96 -5.17 -8.51 -2.02
N ILE A 97 -6.43 -8.06 -1.95
CA ILE A 97 -6.74 -6.62 -2.02
C ILE A 97 -6.56 -5.87 -0.69
N ALA A 98 -6.39 -6.57 0.44
CA ALA A 98 -6.44 -5.94 1.76
C ALA A 98 -5.35 -4.87 2.01
N PRO A 99 -4.07 -5.04 1.62
CA PRO A 99 -3.07 -4.00 1.79
C PRO A 99 -3.48 -2.68 1.14
N GLU A 100 -4.12 -2.71 -0.03
CA GLU A 100 -4.57 -1.50 -0.70
C GLU A 100 -5.73 -0.83 0.03
N ILE A 101 -6.63 -1.62 0.63
CA ILE A 101 -7.76 -1.11 1.42
C ILE A 101 -7.31 -0.31 2.64
N PHE A 102 -6.16 -0.65 3.23
CA PHE A 102 -5.57 0.07 4.37
C PHE A 102 -4.51 1.12 3.96
N ASN A 103 -4.30 1.32 2.66
CA ASN A 103 -3.21 2.13 2.09
C ASN A 103 -1.81 1.71 2.54
N CYS A 104 -1.63 0.39 2.65
CA CYS A 104 -0.41 -0.29 3.07
C CYS A 104 0.16 -1.19 1.96
N ASN A 105 -0.21 -0.97 0.70
CA ASN A 105 0.25 -1.78 -0.44
C ASN A 105 1.62 -1.29 -0.99
N ALA A 106 2.41 -2.25 -1.45
CA ALA A 106 3.50 -1.95 -2.37
C ALA A 106 2.92 -1.55 -3.76
N PRO A 107 3.62 -0.70 -4.53
CA PRO A 107 4.88 0.00 -4.19
C PRO A 107 4.68 1.30 -3.39
N ASP A 108 3.43 1.70 -3.13
CA ASP A 108 3.09 3.02 -2.60
C ASP A 108 3.69 3.30 -1.22
N THR A 109 3.68 2.33 -0.29
CA THR A 109 4.29 2.52 1.04
C THR A 109 5.77 2.84 0.96
N GLY A 110 6.54 2.06 0.22
CA GLY A 110 7.98 2.32 0.04
C GLY A 110 8.25 3.66 -0.64
N ASN A 111 7.45 4.03 -1.64
CA ASN A 111 7.59 5.33 -2.30
C ASN A 111 7.25 6.51 -1.36
N MET A 112 6.22 6.37 -0.52
CA MET A 112 5.90 7.36 0.51
C MET A 112 7.01 7.46 1.56
N GLU A 113 7.61 6.34 1.98
CA GLU A 113 8.76 6.33 2.90
C GLU A 113 9.98 7.05 2.31
N VAL A 114 10.28 6.83 1.02
CA VAL A 114 11.38 7.52 0.32
C VAL A 114 11.13 9.03 0.28
N LEU A 115 9.92 9.46 -0.09
CA LEU A 115 9.55 10.87 -0.14
C LEU A 115 9.61 11.53 1.24
N GLU A 116 9.12 10.86 2.28
CA GLU A 116 9.15 11.39 3.65
C GLU A 116 10.59 11.59 4.13
N ARG A 117 11.43 10.56 3.99
CA ARG A 117 12.81 10.57 4.50
C ARG A 117 13.78 11.41 3.69
N TYR A 118 13.64 11.42 2.36
CA TYR A 118 14.65 11.98 1.45
C TYR A 118 14.15 13.09 0.53
N GLY A 119 12.83 13.33 0.48
CA GLY A 119 12.26 14.40 -0.33
C GLY A 119 12.66 15.79 0.19
N THR A 120 12.68 16.79 -0.69
CA THR A 120 12.65 18.20 -0.27
C THR A 120 11.27 18.58 0.24
N ASP A 121 11.14 19.71 0.96
CA ASP A 121 9.83 20.21 1.38
C ASP A 121 8.86 20.38 0.20
N ALA A 122 9.37 20.86 -0.94
CA ALA A 122 8.58 21.01 -2.15
C ALA A 122 8.13 19.66 -2.74
N GLN A 123 8.98 18.63 -2.70
CA GLN A 123 8.61 17.29 -3.16
C GLN A 123 7.58 16.63 -2.23
N ARG A 124 7.79 16.70 -0.91
CA ARG A 124 6.84 16.21 0.09
C ARG A 124 5.48 16.87 -0.08
N ALA A 125 5.43 18.21 -0.09
CA ALA A 125 4.19 18.97 -0.20
C ALA A 125 3.44 18.69 -1.51
N ARG A 126 4.15 18.36 -2.59
CA ARG A 126 3.54 18.05 -3.88
C ARG A 126 2.95 16.66 -3.95
N TRP A 127 3.60 15.64 -3.39
CA TRP A 127 3.28 14.24 -3.69
C TRP A 127 2.70 13.46 -2.50
N LEU A 128 3.17 13.71 -1.28
CA LEU A 128 2.72 12.95 -0.11
C LEU A 128 1.23 13.14 0.21
N PRO A 129 0.62 14.35 0.13
CA PRO A 129 -0.78 14.52 0.50
C PRO A 129 -1.73 13.56 -0.25
N ASP A 130 -1.56 13.43 -1.57
CA ASP A 130 -2.42 12.59 -2.40
C ASP A 130 -2.16 11.09 -2.19
N LEU A 131 -0.90 10.70 -1.97
CA LEU A 131 -0.52 9.31 -1.67
C LEU A 131 -1.03 8.88 -0.29
N ILE A 132 -0.88 9.73 0.73
CA ILE A 132 -1.38 9.51 2.10
C ILE A 132 -2.91 9.48 2.11
N ALA A 133 -3.57 10.30 1.29
CA ALA A 133 -5.02 10.27 1.11
C ALA A 133 -5.50 9.06 0.29
N GLY A 134 -4.61 8.35 -0.40
CA GLY A 134 -4.93 7.20 -1.27
C GLY A 134 -5.73 7.57 -2.51
N VAL A 135 -5.60 8.81 -2.99
CA VAL A 135 -6.23 9.31 -4.24
C VAL A 135 -5.25 9.31 -5.41
N ALA A 136 -3.95 9.18 -5.13
CA ALA A 136 -2.92 8.90 -6.11
C ALA A 136 -2.28 7.53 -5.85
N ARG A 137 -1.71 6.95 -6.92
CA ARG A 137 -0.88 5.75 -6.90
C ARG A 137 0.49 6.08 -7.51
N SER A 138 1.48 5.28 -7.18
CA SER A 138 2.85 5.44 -7.60
C SER A 138 3.41 4.13 -8.15
N ALA A 139 4.57 4.21 -8.80
CA ALA A 139 5.30 3.06 -9.30
C ALA A 139 6.77 3.22 -8.94
N TYR A 140 7.46 2.11 -8.73
CA TYR A 140 8.92 2.07 -8.60
C TYR A 140 9.49 1.45 -9.87
N LEU A 141 10.25 2.24 -10.64
CA LEU A 141 10.80 1.83 -11.94
C LEU A 141 12.30 1.56 -11.76
N MET A 142 12.67 0.29 -11.64
CA MET A 142 14.06 -0.16 -11.53
C MET A 142 14.36 -1.31 -12.48
N THR A 143 13.47 -2.30 -12.58
CA THR A 143 13.66 -3.46 -13.46
C THR A 143 13.67 -3.06 -14.92
N GLU A 144 14.67 -3.55 -15.65
CA GLU A 144 14.88 -3.31 -17.08
C GLU A 144 14.75 -4.63 -17.85
N PRO A 145 14.09 -4.66 -19.02
CA PRO A 145 13.83 -5.90 -19.75
C PRO A 145 15.09 -6.54 -20.35
N ASP A 146 16.10 -5.74 -20.69
CA ASP A 146 17.24 -6.17 -21.52
C ASP A 146 18.51 -6.47 -20.70
N VAL A 147 18.45 -6.39 -19.37
CA VAL A 147 19.59 -6.68 -18.47
C VAL A 147 19.14 -7.54 -17.28
N ALA A 148 20.08 -8.22 -16.63
CA ALA A 148 19.78 -9.05 -15.46
C ALA A 148 19.60 -8.18 -14.21
N SER A 149 18.47 -7.48 -14.08
CA SER A 149 18.19 -6.52 -12.99
C SER A 149 18.15 -7.13 -11.57
N SER A 150 18.28 -8.45 -11.41
CA SER A 150 18.57 -9.06 -10.11
C SER A 150 19.89 -8.56 -9.52
N ASP A 151 20.84 -8.21 -10.38
CA ASP A 151 22.05 -7.47 -10.05
C ASP A 151 21.84 -5.99 -10.39
N ALA A 152 21.59 -5.16 -9.38
CA ALA A 152 21.33 -3.74 -9.56
C ALA A 152 22.50 -2.98 -10.20
N THR A 153 23.71 -3.54 -10.24
CA THR A 153 24.86 -2.93 -10.90
C THR A 153 24.78 -2.98 -12.43
N GLN A 154 23.85 -3.76 -12.99
CA GLN A 154 23.63 -3.90 -14.43
C GLN A 154 22.58 -2.94 -15.01
N ILE A 155 21.89 -2.16 -14.16
CA ILE A 155 20.93 -1.15 -14.61
C ILE A 155 21.61 -0.17 -15.58
N SER A 156 20.97 0.04 -16.73
CA SER A 156 21.54 0.74 -17.87
C SER A 156 20.88 2.09 -18.17
N LEU A 157 19.70 2.36 -17.61
CA LEU A 157 19.04 3.66 -17.68
C LEU A 157 19.92 4.72 -17.01
N LYS A 158 20.21 5.79 -17.76
CA LYS A 158 21.07 6.87 -17.31
C LYS A 158 20.25 8.05 -16.82
N CYS A 159 20.61 8.55 -15.64
CA CYS A 159 20.18 9.84 -15.11
C CYS A 159 21.43 10.71 -14.91
N GLU A 160 21.76 11.50 -15.92
CA GLU A 160 22.98 12.31 -15.98
C GLU A 160 22.60 13.80 -15.93
N GLN A 161 23.42 14.60 -15.23
CA GLN A 161 23.31 16.05 -15.29
C GLN A 161 23.76 16.52 -16.68
N VAL A 162 22.96 17.39 -17.31
CA VAL A 162 23.31 18.04 -18.58
C VAL A 162 23.52 19.52 -18.31
N ASP A 163 24.63 20.06 -18.82
CA ASP A 163 24.99 21.48 -18.71
C ASP A 163 24.11 22.41 -19.57
#